data_AF-A0A2N0Z275-F1
#
_entry.id   AF-A0A2N0Z275-F1
#
_cell.length_a   1.000
_cell.length_b   1.000
_cell.length_c   1.000
_cell.angle_alpha   90.00
_cell.angle_beta   90.00
_cell.angle_gamma   90.00
#
_symmetry.space_group_name_H-M   'P 1'
#
loop_
_entity.id
_entity.type
_entity.pdbx_description
1 polymer ?
#
loop_
_entity_poly.entity_id
_entity_poly.type
_entity_poly.pdbx_seq_one_letter_code
_entity_poly.pdbx_strand_id
1 'polypeptide(L)'
;MKRFKGYLIDLDGTMYRGTEVIAEARDFVKRLISANIPYLYVTNNSTKTPEAVAQKLREFDIPAKKEDVFTSAMAAANYIWDENSSAKVFMIGEEGLKTALLDQNLHLAAEDETVDYVVIGMDQHINYEKLAAACLAVRKGASYIITNGDTALPTERGLLPGNGALSSVVTVSTQTKPLVIGKPESIIVDQAIKLLGIDKKDVAMVGDNYYTDILAGIHAGIETILVHTGVTTKEELMIIEEKPSFIVDSLSDWKLIK
;
A
#
# COMPACT_ATOMS: atom_id res chain seq x y z
N MET A 1 -18.05 -17.14 -13.14
CA MET A 1 -17.51 -15.94 -12.46
C MET A 1 -18.15 -15.86 -11.08
N LYS A 2 -17.41 -15.46 -10.05
CA LYS A 2 -17.92 -15.31 -8.67
C LYS A 2 -18.46 -13.89 -8.47
N ARG A 3 -19.45 -13.74 -7.59
CA ARG A 3 -19.95 -12.43 -7.17
C ARG A 3 -19.19 -11.95 -5.94
N PHE A 4 -18.47 -10.83 -6.08
CA PHE A 4 -17.85 -10.14 -4.97
C PHE A 4 -18.73 -8.99 -4.49
N LYS A 5 -18.62 -8.69 -3.19
CA LYS A 5 -19.31 -7.56 -2.54
C LYS A 5 -18.37 -6.38 -2.31
N GLY A 6 -17.06 -6.59 -2.39
CA GLY A 6 -16.06 -5.55 -2.19
C GLY A 6 -14.84 -5.74 -3.07
N TYR A 7 -14.18 -4.63 -3.42
CA TYR A 7 -12.93 -4.65 -4.19
C TYR A 7 -11.85 -3.82 -3.52
N LEU A 8 -10.66 -4.41 -3.39
CA LEU A 8 -9.44 -3.68 -3.10
C LEU A 8 -8.69 -3.51 -4.42
N ILE A 9 -8.27 -2.31 -4.76
CA ILE A 9 -7.79 -2.01 -6.10
C ILE A 9 -6.44 -1.29 -6.03
N ASP A 10 -5.42 -1.85 -6.65
CA ASP A 10 -4.15 -1.16 -6.83
C ASP A 10 -4.29 0.11 -7.72
N LEU A 11 -3.30 0.99 -7.64
CA LEU A 11 -3.24 2.24 -8.40
C LEU A 11 -2.26 2.21 -9.57
N ASP A 12 -0.96 2.05 -9.30
CA ASP A 12 0.11 2.25 -10.28
C ASP A 12 0.27 0.98 -11.13
N GLY A 13 -0.22 1.02 -12.37
CA GLY A 13 -0.28 -0.11 -13.30
C GLY A 13 -1.70 -0.68 -13.49
N THR A 14 -2.60 -0.35 -12.57
CA THR A 14 -4.01 -0.80 -12.60
C THR A 14 -5.00 0.33 -12.90
N MET A 15 -4.79 1.52 -12.32
CA MET A 15 -5.63 2.71 -12.56
C MET A 15 -4.99 3.69 -13.56
N TYR A 16 -3.67 3.82 -13.51
CA TYR A 16 -2.88 4.68 -14.38
C TYR A 16 -1.44 4.15 -14.48
N ARG A 17 -0.69 4.58 -15.51
CA ARG A 17 0.74 4.29 -15.68
C ARG A 17 1.54 5.58 -15.73
N GLY A 18 2.18 5.95 -14.63
CA GLY A 18 2.90 7.22 -14.55
C GLY A 18 1.95 8.42 -14.73
N THR A 19 1.98 9.03 -15.91
CA THR A 19 1.13 10.16 -16.32
C THR A 19 -0.01 9.77 -17.26
N GLU A 20 -0.05 8.51 -17.73
CA GLU A 20 -1.07 8.03 -18.66
C GLU A 20 -2.21 7.30 -17.94
N VAL A 21 -3.45 7.58 -18.35
CA VAL A 21 -4.65 6.94 -17.79
C VAL A 21 -4.88 5.58 -18.44
N ILE A 22 -5.26 4.59 -17.63
CA ILE A 22 -5.85 3.35 -18.16
C ILE A 22 -7.35 3.61 -18.33
N ALA A 23 -7.80 3.80 -19.57
CA ALA A 23 -9.17 4.26 -19.86
C ALA A 23 -10.24 3.34 -19.24
N GLU A 24 -9.99 2.04 -19.21
CA GLU A 24 -10.88 1.02 -18.68
C GLU A 24 -11.01 1.07 -17.15
N ALA A 25 -10.04 1.66 -16.47
CA ALA A 25 -10.07 1.83 -15.01
C ALA A 25 -11.20 2.77 -14.58
N ARG A 26 -11.37 3.87 -15.32
CA ARG A 26 -12.50 4.81 -15.13
C ARG A 26 -13.84 4.10 -15.23
N ASP A 27 -14.02 3.31 -16.28
CA ASP A 27 -15.29 2.62 -16.53
C ASP A 27 -15.53 1.49 -15.53
N PHE A 28 -14.48 0.82 -15.06
CA PHE A 28 -14.58 -0.16 -13.98
C PHE A 28 -15.11 0.47 -12.68
N VAL A 29 -14.53 1.58 -12.24
CA VAL A 29 -14.97 2.29 -11.03
C VAL A 29 -16.40 2.79 -11.16
N LYS A 30 -16.77 3.39 -12.31
CA LYS A 30 -18.16 3.82 -12.57
C LYS A 30 -19.16 2.67 -12.51
N ARG A 31 -18.78 1.48 -12.96
CA ARG A 31 -19.61 0.27 -12.86
C ARG A 31 -19.77 -0.19 -11.41
N LEU A 32 -18.72 -0.12 -10.58
CA LEU A 32 -18.81 -0.43 -9.15
C LEU A 32 -19.79 0.53 -8.44
N ILE A 33 -19.65 1.83 -8.69
CA ILE A 33 -20.56 2.86 -8.16
C ILE A 33 -22.01 2.58 -8.59
N SER A 34 -22.23 2.35 -9.89
CA SER A 34 -23.58 2.09 -10.42
C SER A 34 -24.21 0.81 -9.88
N ALA A 35 -23.39 -0.15 -9.43
CA ALA A 35 -23.82 -1.39 -8.81
C ALA A 35 -23.90 -1.32 -7.27
N ASN A 36 -23.57 -0.16 -6.67
CA ASN A 36 -23.43 0.02 -5.22
C ASN A 36 -22.50 -1.03 -4.58
N ILE A 37 -21.38 -1.34 -5.24
CA ILE A 37 -20.36 -2.25 -4.70
C ILE A 37 -19.25 -1.40 -4.07
N PRO A 38 -19.04 -1.50 -2.75
CA PRO A 38 -17.94 -0.83 -2.06
C PRO A 38 -16.57 -1.20 -2.63
N TYR A 39 -15.64 -0.24 -2.62
CA TYR A 39 -14.26 -0.46 -3.00
C TYR A 39 -13.31 0.45 -2.23
N LEU A 40 -12.04 0.06 -2.20
CA LEU A 40 -10.93 0.90 -1.72
C LEU A 40 -9.78 0.83 -2.71
N TYR A 41 -9.16 1.96 -2.98
CA TYR A 41 -7.87 2.06 -3.61
C TYR A 41 -6.78 1.76 -2.58
N VAL A 42 -5.92 0.78 -2.85
CA VAL A 42 -4.88 0.31 -1.93
C VAL A 42 -3.51 0.49 -2.54
N THR A 43 -2.70 1.39 -1.96
CA THR A 43 -1.38 1.77 -2.50
C THR A 43 -0.25 1.68 -1.46
N ASN A 44 0.93 1.26 -1.91
CA ASN A 44 2.16 1.26 -1.11
C ASN A 44 2.76 2.67 -0.91
N ASN A 45 2.23 3.69 -1.60
CA ASN A 45 2.70 5.06 -1.44
C ASN A 45 2.44 5.57 -0.01
N SER A 46 3.51 6.01 0.68
CA SER A 46 3.44 6.58 2.02
C SER A 46 3.80 8.08 2.07
N THR A 47 4.04 8.71 0.92
CA THR A 47 4.42 10.12 0.83
C THR A 47 3.23 11.06 0.74
N LYS A 48 2.13 10.61 0.12
CA LYS A 48 0.94 11.42 -0.14
C LYS A 48 -0.17 11.17 0.87
N THR A 49 -0.93 12.21 1.16
CA THR A 49 -2.19 12.09 1.91
C THR A 49 -3.27 11.41 1.06
N PRO A 50 -4.30 10.80 1.67
CA PRO A 50 -5.41 10.19 0.94
C PRO A 50 -6.11 11.17 -0.01
N GLU A 51 -6.26 12.43 0.39
CA GLU A 51 -6.82 13.48 -0.46
C GLU A 51 -5.94 13.77 -1.67
N ALA A 52 -4.61 13.85 -1.51
CA ALA A 52 -3.70 14.09 -2.63
C ALA A 52 -3.71 12.93 -3.64
N VAL A 53 -3.87 11.69 -3.17
CA VAL A 53 -4.04 10.52 -4.04
C VAL A 53 -5.39 10.57 -4.76
N ALA A 54 -6.48 10.85 -4.04
CA ALA A 54 -7.81 10.98 -4.61
C ALA A 54 -7.88 12.11 -5.65
N GLN A 55 -7.21 13.23 -5.40
CA GLN A 55 -7.10 14.32 -6.36
C GLN A 55 -6.42 13.87 -7.65
N LYS A 56 -5.28 13.16 -7.57
CA LYS A 56 -4.59 12.61 -8.75
C LYS A 56 -5.51 11.68 -9.55
N LEU A 57 -6.29 10.84 -8.88
CA LEU A 57 -7.27 9.98 -9.57
C LEU A 57 -8.34 10.79 -10.30
N ARG A 58 -8.83 11.87 -9.68
CA ARG A 58 -9.82 12.76 -10.31
C ARG A 58 -9.24 13.54 -11.50
N GLU A 59 -7.95 13.88 -11.49
CA GLU A 59 -7.26 14.48 -12.65
C GLU A 59 -7.26 13.53 -13.87
N PHE A 60 -7.41 12.23 -13.63
CA PHE A 60 -7.58 11.19 -14.66
C PHE A 60 -9.05 10.82 -14.93
N ASP A 61 -9.99 11.64 -14.43
CA ASP A 61 -11.43 11.44 -14.35
C ASP A 61 -11.87 10.10 -13.72
N ILE A 62 -11.04 9.52 -12.85
CA ILE A 62 -11.39 8.35 -12.05
C ILE A 62 -12.13 8.85 -10.79
N PRO A 63 -13.39 8.44 -10.55
CA PRO A 63 -14.12 8.89 -9.38
C PRO A 63 -13.47 8.41 -8.08
N ALA A 64 -12.94 9.34 -7.28
CA ALA A 64 -12.30 9.03 -6.01
C ALA A 64 -12.55 10.13 -4.98
N LYS A 65 -12.98 9.72 -3.79
CA LYS A 65 -12.98 10.54 -2.57
C LYS A 65 -11.79 10.14 -1.70
N LYS A 66 -11.43 10.98 -0.73
CA LYS A 66 -10.36 10.63 0.22
C LYS A 66 -10.66 9.35 1.01
N GLU A 67 -11.94 9.09 1.30
CA GLU A 67 -12.39 7.90 2.04
C GLU A 67 -12.24 6.62 1.23
N ASP A 68 -12.16 6.73 -0.10
CA ASP A 68 -11.96 5.59 -0.98
C ASP A 68 -10.48 5.18 -1.07
N VAL A 69 -9.55 5.93 -0.44
CA VAL A 69 -8.10 5.68 -0.53
C VAL A 69 -7.56 5.14 0.79
N PHE A 70 -6.79 4.05 0.68
CA PHE A 70 -6.10 3.42 1.79
C PHE A 70 -4.61 3.23 1.45
N THR A 71 -3.73 3.87 2.22
CA THR A 71 -2.28 3.87 1.96
C THR A 71 -1.53 2.96 2.94
N SER A 72 -0.31 2.57 2.59
CA SER A 72 0.60 1.86 3.51
C SER A 72 0.93 2.66 4.78
N ALA A 73 0.91 4.00 4.71
CA ALA A 73 1.04 4.87 5.87
C ALA A 73 -0.15 4.73 6.84
N MET A 74 -1.39 4.71 6.31
CA MET A 74 -2.60 4.48 7.11
C MET A 74 -2.60 3.07 7.73
N ALA A 75 -2.22 2.06 6.94
CA ALA A 75 -2.09 0.70 7.44
C ALA A 75 -1.07 0.60 8.59
N ALA A 76 0.06 1.31 8.49
CA ALA A 76 1.08 1.32 9.54
C ALA A 76 0.56 2.00 10.82
N ALA A 77 -0.13 3.14 10.68
CA ALA A 77 -0.76 3.82 11.80
C ALA A 77 -1.83 2.95 12.48
N ASN A 78 -2.71 2.31 11.70
CA ASN A 78 -3.74 1.42 12.22
C ASN A 78 -3.13 0.21 12.95
N TYR A 79 -2.09 -0.40 12.38
CA TYR A 79 -1.38 -1.52 13.00
C TYR A 79 -0.80 -1.12 14.37
N ILE A 80 -0.10 0.01 14.44
CA ILE A 80 0.49 0.50 15.69
C ILE A 80 -0.61 0.81 16.71
N TRP A 81 -1.71 1.42 16.27
CA TRP A 81 -2.84 1.73 17.15
C TRP A 81 -3.51 0.48 17.72
N ASP A 82 -3.74 -0.54 16.89
CA ASP A 82 -4.33 -1.81 17.31
C ASP A 82 -3.43 -2.53 18.34
N GLU A 83 -2.10 -2.44 18.20
CA GLU A 83 -1.12 -3.04 19.13
C GLU A 83 -0.92 -2.20 20.41
N ASN A 84 -0.77 -0.88 20.27
CA ASN A 84 -0.56 0.07 21.36
C ASN A 84 -1.02 1.48 20.98
N SER A 85 -2.26 1.82 21.34
CA SER A 85 -2.87 3.13 21.10
C SER A 85 -2.22 4.30 21.85
N SER A 86 -1.28 4.05 22.77
CA SER A 86 -0.54 5.08 23.50
C SER A 86 0.94 5.16 23.10
N ALA A 87 1.32 4.46 22.04
CA ALA A 87 2.69 4.38 21.56
C ALA A 87 3.29 5.75 21.23
N LYS A 88 4.55 5.92 21.61
CA LYS A 88 5.43 6.97 21.07
C LYS A 88 6.10 6.44 19.80
N VAL A 89 5.97 7.19 18.72
CA VAL A 89 6.44 6.81 17.40
C VAL A 89 7.50 7.79 16.93
N PHE A 90 8.69 7.30 16.62
CA PHE A 90 9.65 8.03 15.80
C PHE A 90 9.40 7.68 14.33
N MET A 91 9.22 8.69 13.48
CA MET A 91 8.97 8.47 12.05
C MET A 91 10.08 9.08 11.19
N ILE A 92 10.40 8.37 10.10
CA ILE A 92 11.13 8.90 8.95
C ILE A 92 10.18 8.78 7.76
N GLY A 93 9.83 9.87 7.12
CA GLY A 93 8.85 9.87 6.04
C GLY A 93 8.33 11.27 5.72
N GLU A 94 7.60 11.36 4.62
CA GLU A 94 6.97 12.60 4.15
C GLU A 94 5.59 12.84 4.81
N GLU A 95 4.85 13.83 4.29
CA GLU A 95 3.60 14.34 4.83
C GLU A 95 2.51 13.26 4.97
N GLY A 96 2.42 12.32 4.02
CA GLY A 96 1.46 11.21 4.04
C GLY A 96 1.58 10.35 5.30
N LEU A 97 2.80 9.94 5.66
CA LEU A 97 3.07 9.16 6.87
C LEU A 97 2.77 9.97 8.14
N LYS A 98 3.22 11.23 8.17
CA LYS A 98 2.98 12.12 9.31
C LYS A 98 1.49 12.31 9.58
N THR A 99 0.72 12.57 8.52
CA THR A 99 -0.72 12.80 8.61
C THR A 99 -1.43 11.54 9.08
N ALA A 100 -1.11 10.37 8.52
CA ALA A 100 -1.71 9.10 8.92
C ALA A 100 -1.50 8.78 10.41
N LEU A 101 -0.30 8.98 10.93
CA LEU A 101 0.01 8.75 12.35
C LEU A 101 -0.76 9.72 13.26
N LEU A 102 -0.83 11.00 12.89
CA LEU A 102 -1.54 12.03 13.67
C LEU A 102 -3.06 11.85 13.63
N ASP A 103 -3.63 11.53 12.47
CA ASP A 103 -5.08 11.29 12.31
C ASP A 103 -5.52 10.06 13.12
N GLN A 104 -4.64 9.09 13.29
CA GLN A 104 -4.86 7.93 14.16
C GLN A 104 -4.63 8.24 15.65
N ASN A 105 -4.30 9.48 16.01
CA ASN A 105 -4.02 9.95 17.38
C ASN A 105 -2.77 9.32 18.03
N LEU A 106 -1.77 8.92 17.24
CA LEU A 106 -0.49 8.45 17.77
C LEU A 106 0.43 9.62 18.13
N HIS A 107 1.29 9.42 19.13
CA HIS A 107 2.23 10.43 19.59
C HIS A 107 3.52 10.40 18.76
N LEU A 108 3.76 11.44 17.96
CA LEU A 108 5.03 11.60 17.26
C LEU A 108 6.09 12.17 18.20
N ALA A 109 7.19 11.45 18.36
CA ALA A 109 8.30 11.80 19.23
C ALA A 109 9.47 12.44 18.45
N ALA A 110 10.27 13.25 19.14
CA ALA A 110 11.51 13.80 18.59
C ALA A 110 12.64 12.74 18.52
N GLU A 111 13.72 13.08 17.81
CA GLU A 111 14.86 12.18 17.53
C GLU A 111 15.60 11.67 18.79
N ASP A 112 15.58 12.44 19.88
CA ASP A 112 16.29 12.17 21.13
C ASP A 112 15.43 11.46 22.20
N GLU A 113 14.13 11.29 21.93
CA GLU A 113 13.21 10.64 22.86
C GLU A 113 13.32 9.11 22.86
N THR A 114 12.86 8.49 23.94
CA THR A 114 12.62 7.04 23.95
C THR A 114 11.25 6.76 23.33
N VAL A 115 11.24 5.84 22.36
CA VAL A 115 10.06 5.52 21.55
C VAL A 115 9.77 4.03 21.56
N ASP A 116 8.51 3.68 21.36
CA ASP A 116 8.04 2.30 21.30
C ASP A 116 8.15 1.74 19.86
N TYR A 117 8.00 2.62 18.86
CA TYR A 117 8.06 2.26 17.44
C TYR A 117 8.94 3.22 16.65
N VAL A 118 9.69 2.66 15.69
CA VAL A 118 10.33 3.38 14.60
C VAL A 118 9.62 2.99 13.31
N VAL A 119 9.06 3.98 12.60
CA VAL A 119 8.35 3.76 11.33
C VAL A 119 9.07 4.49 10.21
N ILE A 120 9.51 3.76 9.18
CA ILE A 120 10.19 4.33 8.02
C ILE A 120 9.32 4.18 6.77
N GLY A 121 8.84 5.30 6.27
CA GLY A 121 8.31 5.46 4.92
C GLY A 121 9.30 6.19 4.01
N MET A 122 8.90 6.35 2.75
CA MET A 122 9.73 7.04 1.77
C MET A 122 9.96 8.50 2.21
N ASP A 123 11.23 8.91 2.24
CA ASP A 123 11.66 10.26 2.60
C ASP A 123 12.78 10.71 1.64
N GLN A 124 12.45 11.59 0.70
CA GLN A 124 13.44 12.15 -0.23
C GLN A 124 14.42 13.13 0.44
N HIS A 125 14.14 13.54 1.67
CA HIS A 125 14.98 14.41 2.50
C HIS A 125 15.57 13.63 3.68
N ILE A 126 15.72 12.31 3.55
CA ILE A 126 16.41 11.50 4.53
C ILE A 126 17.87 11.94 4.66
N ASN A 127 18.38 11.92 5.89
CA ASN A 127 19.75 12.31 6.20
C ASN A 127 20.36 11.36 7.23
N TYR A 128 21.64 11.55 7.53
CA TYR A 128 22.37 10.72 8.48
C TYR A 128 21.77 10.75 9.90
N GLU A 129 21.39 11.94 10.40
CA GLU A 129 20.87 12.11 11.75
C GLU A 129 19.57 11.35 11.98
N LYS A 130 18.62 11.43 11.03
CA LYS A 130 17.38 10.64 11.06
C LYS A 130 17.67 9.14 11.15
N LEU A 131 18.58 8.64 10.31
CA LEU A 131 18.97 7.24 10.28
C LEU A 131 19.69 6.81 11.57
N ALA A 132 20.54 7.67 12.12
CA ALA A 132 21.24 7.44 13.38
C ALA A 132 20.26 7.35 14.55
N ALA A 133 19.30 8.29 14.64
CA ALA A 133 18.22 8.27 15.63
C ALA A 133 17.39 6.98 15.54
N ALA A 134 16.96 6.59 14.33
CA ALA A 134 16.27 5.32 14.11
C ALA A 134 17.10 4.11 14.59
N CYS A 135 18.39 4.05 14.23
CA CYS A 135 19.26 2.96 14.67
C CYS A 135 19.42 2.90 16.20
N LEU A 136 19.52 4.06 16.86
CA LEU A 136 19.61 4.14 18.32
C LEU A 136 18.31 3.69 18.99
N ALA A 137 17.16 4.14 18.49
CA ALA A 137 15.85 3.74 18.98
C ALA A 137 15.61 2.22 18.85
N VAL A 138 15.92 1.64 17.68
CA VAL A 138 15.80 0.19 17.46
C VAL A 138 16.71 -0.59 18.42
N ARG A 139 17.97 -0.17 18.64
CA ARG A 139 18.86 -0.82 19.61
C ARG A 139 18.40 -0.68 21.06
N LYS A 140 17.60 0.34 21.38
CA LYS A 140 16.94 0.50 22.68
C LYS A 140 15.67 -0.36 22.82
N GLY A 141 15.28 -1.10 21.79
CA GLY A 141 14.17 -2.04 21.82
C GLY A 141 12.89 -1.54 21.13
N ALA A 142 12.93 -0.39 20.44
CA ALA A 142 11.78 0.07 19.66
C ALA A 142 11.46 -0.93 18.53
N SER A 143 10.17 -1.19 18.32
CA SER A 143 9.70 -2.02 17.21
C SER A 143 9.98 -1.34 15.88
N TYR A 144 10.62 -2.06 14.97
CA TYR A 144 11.05 -1.51 13.69
C TYR A 144 10.07 -1.86 12.56
N ILE A 145 9.45 -0.84 11.98
CA ILE A 145 8.42 -0.97 10.94
C ILE A 145 8.84 -0.18 9.69
N ILE A 146 8.54 -0.73 8.52
CA ILE A 146 8.61 0.01 7.25
C ILE A 146 7.25 -0.03 6.53
N THR A 147 6.88 1.07 5.88
CA THR A 147 5.58 1.16 5.20
C THR A 147 5.51 0.27 3.96
N ASN A 148 6.60 0.13 3.21
CA ASN A 148 6.73 -0.81 2.10
C ASN A 148 8.20 -1.24 1.91
N GLY A 149 8.40 -2.38 1.24
CA GLY A 149 9.71 -2.95 0.95
C GLY A 149 10.29 -2.58 -0.42
N ASP A 150 9.73 -1.59 -1.11
CA ASP A 150 10.08 -1.29 -2.50
C ASP A 150 11.55 -0.84 -2.61
N THR A 151 12.36 -1.56 -3.39
CA THR A 151 13.80 -1.30 -3.50
C THR A 151 14.11 -0.10 -4.39
N ALA A 152 13.24 0.20 -5.35
CA ALA A 152 13.39 1.30 -6.30
C ALA A 152 12.10 2.10 -6.44
N LEU A 153 12.25 3.40 -6.65
CA LEU A 153 11.18 4.33 -7.01
C LEU A 153 11.33 4.75 -8.48
N PRO A 154 10.40 4.38 -9.37
CA PRO A 154 10.40 4.84 -10.75
C PRO A 154 10.16 6.34 -10.87
N THR A 155 11.04 7.04 -11.59
CA THR A 155 10.89 8.46 -11.93
C THR A 155 11.32 8.72 -13.38
N GLU A 156 11.05 9.91 -13.91
CA GLU A 156 11.56 10.33 -15.23
C GLU A 156 13.09 10.31 -15.32
N ARG A 157 13.79 10.42 -14.19
CA ARG A 157 15.26 10.35 -14.10
C ARG A 157 15.79 8.91 -14.07
N GLY A 158 14.89 7.92 -14.05
CA GLY A 158 15.21 6.51 -13.86
C GLY A 158 14.78 5.99 -12.49
N LEU A 159 15.32 4.83 -12.14
CA LEU A 159 15.06 4.14 -10.88
C LEU A 159 15.88 4.77 -9.74
N LEU A 160 15.21 5.51 -8.86
CA LEU A 160 15.81 6.07 -7.65
C LEU A 160 15.71 5.06 -6.49
N PRO A 161 16.44 5.23 -5.38
CA PRO A 161 16.26 4.40 -4.20
C PRO A 161 14.83 4.46 -3.67
N GLY A 162 14.20 3.31 -3.45
CA GLY A 162 12.90 3.20 -2.80
C GLY A 162 13.01 3.06 -1.28
N ASN A 163 11.87 2.97 -0.60
CA ASN A 163 11.83 2.88 0.87
C ASN A 163 12.56 1.65 1.43
N GLY A 164 12.46 0.51 0.77
CA GLY A 164 13.18 -0.71 1.15
C GLY A 164 14.70 -0.53 1.09
N ALA A 165 15.20 0.21 0.09
CA ALA A 165 16.63 0.53 -0.01
C ALA A 165 17.07 1.50 1.09
N LEU A 166 16.31 2.57 1.34
CA LEU A 166 16.64 3.55 2.38
C LEU A 166 16.62 2.93 3.78
N SER A 167 15.58 2.16 4.08
CA SER A 167 15.39 1.49 5.37
C SER A 167 16.42 0.37 5.62
N SER A 168 16.98 -0.23 4.56
CA SER A 168 18.04 -1.25 4.68
C SER A 168 19.25 -0.79 5.51
N VAL A 169 19.54 0.52 5.54
CA VAL A 169 20.64 1.09 6.36
C VAL A 169 20.42 0.77 7.84
N VAL A 170 19.19 0.95 8.33
CA VAL A 170 18.83 0.64 9.72
C VAL A 170 18.87 -0.87 9.94
N THR A 171 18.36 -1.66 8.99
CA THR A 171 18.40 -3.13 9.05
C THR A 171 19.83 -3.66 9.20
N VAL A 172 20.76 -3.19 8.34
CA VAL A 172 22.16 -3.63 8.34
C VAL A 172 22.89 -3.15 9.59
N SER A 173 22.67 -1.89 9.98
CA SER A 173 23.32 -1.28 11.15
C SER A 173 22.91 -1.96 12.46
N THR A 174 21.62 -2.30 12.59
CA THR A 174 21.03 -2.85 13.82
C THR A 174 20.91 -4.37 13.82
N GLN A 175 21.13 -5.03 12.67
CA GLN A 175 20.86 -6.45 12.43
C GLN A 175 19.41 -6.86 12.73
N THR A 176 18.49 -5.89 12.77
CA THR A 176 17.08 -6.10 13.07
C THR A 176 16.27 -6.00 11.78
N LYS A 177 15.53 -7.05 11.44
CA LYS A 177 14.63 -7.02 10.28
C LYS A 177 13.38 -6.20 10.62
N PRO A 178 12.92 -5.32 9.70
CA PRO A 178 11.68 -4.60 9.92
C PRO A 178 10.47 -5.52 9.72
N LEU A 179 9.37 -5.16 10.37
CA LEU A 179 8.04 -5.55 9.93
C LEU A 179 7.64 -4.69 8.74
N VAL A 180 7.30 -5.32 7.62
CA VAL A 180 6.80 -4.65 6.42
C VAL A 180 5.28 -4.60 6.48
N ILE A 181 4.68 -3.42 6.24
CA ILE A 181 3.22 -3.25 6.33
C ILE A 181 2.54 -3.38 4.97
N GLY A 182 3.10 -2.74 3.96
CA GLY A 182 2.57 -2.70 2.61
C GLY A 182 2.67 -4.03 1.88
N LYS A 183 2.09 -4.06 0.69
CA LYS A 183 2.09 -5.22 -0.21
C LYS A 183 3.55 -5.64 -0.51
N PRO A 184 3.88 -6.94 -0.57
CA PRO A 184 2.99 -8.12 -0.57
C PRO A 184 2.54 -8.65 0.79
N GLU A 185 2.76 -7.94 1.89
CA GLU A 185 2.33 -8.42 3.20
C GLU A 185 0.81 -8.34 3.34
N SER A 186 0.23 -9.27 4.13
CA SER A 186 -1.23 -9.32 4.32
C SER A 186 -1.76 -8.15 5.14
N ILE A 187 -0.91 -7.50 5.95
CA ILE A 187 -1.31 -6.50 6.96
C ILE A 187 -2.11 -5.36 6.34
N ILE A 188 -1.64 -4.78 5.22
CA ILE A 188 -2.38 -3.71 4.53
C ILE A 188 -3.74 -4.19 3.99
N VAL A 189 -3.83 -5.42 3.50
CA VAL A 189 -5.07 -5.99 2.97
C VAL A 189 -6.05 -6.28 4.10
N ASP A 190 -5.59 -6.88 5.20
CA ASP A 190 -6.41 -7.18 6.37
C ASP A 190 -6.98 -5.89 6.99
N GLN A 191 -6.17 -4.82 7.08
CA GLN A 191 -6.61 -3.51 7.52
C GLN A 191 -7.60 -2.86 6.54
N ALA A 192 -7.38 -3.00 5.23
CA ALA A 192 -8.32 -2.49 4.21
C ALA A 192 -9.67 -3.24 4.26
N ILE A 193 -9.68 -4.55 4.48
CA ILE A 193 -10.91 -5.35 4.65
C ILE A 193 -11.66 -4.91 5.90
N LYS A 194 -10.94 -4.69 7.03
CA LYS A 194 -11.52 -4.18 8.27
C LYS A 194 -12.20 -2.83 8.06
N LEU A 195 -11.58 -1.93 7.29
CA LEU A 195 -12.16 -0.63 6.93
C LEU A 195 -13.37 -0.77 6.00
N LEU A 196 -13.32 -1.67 5.02
CA LEU A 196 -14.41 -1.91 4.08
C LEU A 196 -15.64 -2.53 4.76
N GLY A 197 -15.44 -3.25 5.87
CA GLY A 197 -16.52 -3.87 6.65
C GLY A 197 -17.19 -5.05 5.95
N ILE A 198 -16.48 -5.72 5.04
CA ILE A 198 -16.99 -6.85 4.25
C ILE A 198 -16.25 -8.13 4.65
N ASP A 199 -16.96 -9.26 4.65
CA ASP A 199 -16.35 -10.57 4.89
C ASP A 199 -15.29 -10.86 3.82
N LYS A 200 -14.09 -11.22 4.28
CA LYS A 200 -12.91 -11.56 3.49
C LYS A 200 -13.22 -12.45 2.27
N LYS A 201 -14.12 -13.43 2.40
CA LYS A 201 -14.49 -14.35 1.29
C LYS A 201 -15.22 -13.67 0.12
N ASP A 202 -15.80 -12.50 0.37
CA ASP A 202 -16.60 -11.70 -0.56
C ASP A 202 -15.80 -10.50 -1.11
N VAL A 203 -14.52 -10.37 -0.78
CA VAL A 203 -13.62 -9.31 -1.25
C VAL A 203 -12.62 -9.87 -2.27
N ALA A 204 -12.29 -9.08 -3.29
CA ALA A 204 -11.22 -9.40 -4.23
C ALA A 204 -10.15 -8.31 -4.26
N MET A 205 -8.87 -8.71 -4.35
CA MET A 205 -7.76 -7.80 -4.66
C MET A 205 -7.56 -7.74 -6.18
N VAL A 206 -7.55 -6.54 -6.74
CA VAL A 206 -7.32 -6.26 -8.15
C VAL A 206 -5.99 -5.55 -8.31
N GLY A 207 -5.12 -6.08 -9.17
CA GLY A 207 -3.81 -5.48 -9.42
C GLY A 207 -3.12 -6.04 -10.66
N ASP A 208 -2.05 -5.39 -11.09
CA ASP A 208 -1.26 -5.77 -12.26
C ASP A 208 0.10 -6.39 -11.91
N ASN A 209 0.51 -6.29 -10.65
CA ASN A 209 1.79 -6.82 -10.19
C ASN A 209 1.58 -8.04 -9.29
N TYR A 210 2.03 -9.19 -9.79
CA TYR A 210 1.92 -10.46 -9.07
C TYR A 210 2.64 -10.42 -7.71
N TYR A 211 3.89 -9.93 -7.68
CA TYR A 211 4.73 -9.98 -6.49
C TYR A 211 4.34 -8.98 -5.41
N THR A 212 3.40 -8.08 -5.68
CA THR A 212 2.83 -7.18 -4.68
C THR A 212 1.35 -7.46 -4.48
N ASP A 213 0.53 -7.24 -5.50
CA ASP A 213 -0.93 -7.21 -5.35
C ASP A 213 -1.52 -8.61 -5.19
N ILE A 214 -1.10 -9.52 -6.05
CA ILE A 214 -1.64 -10.88 -6.03
C ILE A 214 -1.09 -11.64 -4.83
N LEU A 215 0.21 -11.55 -4.55
CA LEU A 215 0.77 -12.13 -3.33
C LEU A 215 0.15 -11.53 -2.06
N ALA A 216 -0.13 -10.22 -2.01
CA ALA A 216 -0.82 -9.64 -0.87
C ALA A 216 -2.21 -10.25 -0.68
N GLY A 217 -2.99 -10.41 -1.75
CA GLY A 217 -4.30 -11.04 -1.68
C GLY A 217 -4.23 -12.52 -1.28
N ILE A 218 -3.24 -13.26 -1.80
CA ILE A 218 -2.98 -14.67 -1.46
C ILE A 218 -2.61 -14.82 0.01
N HIS A 219 -1.61 -14.06 0.50
CA HIS A 219 -1.20 -14.08 1.91
C HIS A 219 -2.35 -13.66 2.83
N ALA A 220 -3.12 -12.67 2.39
CA ALA A 220 -4.34 -12.25 3.05
C ALA A 220 -5.54 -13.13 2.71
N GLY A 221 -5.39 -14.34 2.16
CA GLY A 221 -6.44 -15.34 1.95
C GLY A 221 -7.72 -14.83 1.26
N ILE A 222 -7.62 -13.87 0.35
CA ILE A 222 -8.70 -13.38 -0.51
C ILE A 222 -8.48 -13.78 -1.96
N GLU A 223 -9.55 -13.77 -2.75
CA GLU A 223 -9.41 -14.02 -4.17
C GLU A 223 -8.77 -12.82 -4.87
N THR A 224 -8.02 -13.10 -5.93
CA THR A 224 -7.20 -12.13 -6.64
C THR A 224 -7.56 -12.07 -8.11
N ILE A 225 -7.54 -10.87 -8.68
CA ILE A 225 -7.84 -10.59 -10.08
C ILE A 225 -6.63 -9.87 -10.65
N LEU A 226 -5.82 -10.60 -11.43
CA LEU A 226 -4.69 -10.02 -12.15
C LEU A 226 -5.17 -9.39 -13.46
N VAL A 227 -4.77 -8.16 -13.70
CA VAL A 227 -4.99 -7.44 -14.97
C VAL A 227 -3.67 -7.28 -15.72
N HIS A 228 -3.62 -7.63 -17.01
CA HIS A 228 -2.40 -7.48 -17.83
C HIS A 228 -2.17 -6.04 -18.32
N THR A 229 -2.58 -5.06 -17.52
CA THR A 229 -2.41 -3.64 -17.80
C THR A 229 -1.16 -3.06 -17.15
N GLY A 230 -0.23 -3.83 -16.62
CA GLY A 230 0.95 -3.25 -15.99
C GLY A 230 2.16 -4.17 -15.98
N VAL A 231 2.64 -4.52 -14.79
CA VAL A 231 3.98 -5.12 -14.60
C VAL A 231 4.05 -6.58 -15.02
N THR A 232 3.12 -7.44 -14.57
CA THR A 232 3.24 -8.88 -14.78
C THR A 232 2.82 -9.30 -16.19
N THR A 233 3.76 -9.91 -16.91
CA THR A 233 3.55 -10.42 -18.27
C THR A 233 2.86 -11.79 -18.26
N LYS A 234 2.27 -12.18 -19.39
CA LYS A 234 1.64 -13.50 -19.53
C LYS A 234 2.67 -14.63 -19.41
N GLU A 235 3.86 -14.42 -19.96
CA GLU A 235 4.96 -15.37 -19.96
C GLU A 235 5.49 -15.61 -18.54
N GLU A 236 5.68 -14.52 -17.78
CA GLU A 236 6.06 -14.63 -16.37
C GLU A 236 4.98 -15.37 -15.57
N LEU A 237 3.71 -15.07 -15.84
CA LEU A 237 2.63 -15.74 -15.16
C LEU A 237 2.59 -17.25 -15.45
N MET A 238 3.10 -17.75 -16.58
CA MET A 238 3.10 -19.19 -16.89
C MET A 238 3.97 -20.00 -15.93
N ILE A 239 5.10 -19.44 -15.49
CA ILE A 239 6.09 -20.14 -14.66
C ILE A 239 5.80 -20.06 -13.15
N ILE A 240 4.91 -19.17 -12.73
CA ILE A 240 4.49 -19.04 -11.33
C ILE A 240 3.64 -20.23 -10.91
N GLU A 241 3.96 -20.89 -9.79
CA GLU A 241 3.19 -22.05 -9.32
C GLU A 241 1.82 -21.66 -8.75
N GLU A 242 1.79 -20.65 -7.88
CA GLU A 242 0.57 -20.17 -7.23
C GLU A 242 -0.14 -19.13 -8.11
N LYS A 243 -1.22 -19.52 -8.80
CA LYS A 243 -1.88 -18.63 -9.77
C LYS A 243 -2.84 -17.64 -9.08
N PRO A 244 -3.04 -16.44 -9.66
CA PRO A 244 -4.17 -15.58 -9.32
C PRO A 244 -5.50 -16.33 -9.47
N SER A 245 -6.52 -15.96 -8.68
CA SER A 245 -7.84 -16.60 -8.78
C SER A 245 -8.51 -16.34 -10.13
N PHE A 246 -8.31 -15.14 -10.69
CA PHE A 246 -8.79 -14.73 -11.99
C PHE A 246 -7.71 -13.92 -12.72
N ILE A 247 -7.72 -14.03 -14.05
CA ILE A 247 -6.80 -13.32 -14.94
C ILE A 247 -7.66 -12.70 -16.04
N VAL A 248 -7.44 -11.41 -16.31
CA VAL A 248 -8.08 -10.68 -17.40
C VAL A 248 -7.06 -9.82 -18.14
N ASP A 249 -7.30 -9.57 -19.42
CA ASP A 249 -6.42 -8.72 -20.23
C ASP A 249 -6.65 -7.23 -19.91
N SER A 250 -7.91 -6.86 -19.70
CA SER A 250 -8.31 -5.50 -19.31
C SER A 250 -9.43 -5.52 -18.26
N LEU A 251 -9.53 -4.44 -17.47
CA LEU A 251 -10.63 -4.22 -16.53
C LEU A 251 -12.02 -4.22 -17.23
N SER A 252 -12.06 -3.96 -18.53
CA SER A 252 -13.28 -4.06 -19.36
C SER A 252 -13.81 -5.49 -19.50
N ASP A 253 -12.93 -6.48 -19.41
CA ASP A 253 -13.28 -7.91 -19.53
C ASP A 253 -13.90 -8.44 -18.23
N TRP A 254 -13.59 -7.80 -17.11
CA TRP A 254 -14.17 -8.15 -15.82
C TRP A 254 -15.64 -7.71 -15.71
N LYS A 255 -16.56 -8.68 -15.73
CA LYS A 255 -18.00 -8.45 -15.58
C LYS A 255 -18.43 -8.56 -14.11
N LEU A 256 -19.09 -7.51 -13.62
CA LEU A 256 -19.71 -7.52 -12.29
C LEU A 256 -20.99 -8.35 -12.34
N ILE A 257 -21.07 -9.38 -11.51
CA ILE A 257 -22.28 -10.20 -11.37
C ILE A 257 -23.20 -9.52 -10.35
N LYS A 258 -24.43 -9.20 -10.78
CA LYS A 258 -25.46 -8.60 -9.93
C LYS A 258 -26.12 -9.61 -8.99
#